data_AF-A0A7C6K6U4-F1
#
_entry.id   AF-A0A7C6K6U4-F1
#
_cell.length_a   1.000
_cell.length_b   1.000
_cell.length_c   1.000
_cell.angle_alpha   90.00
_cell.angle_beta   90.00
_cell.angle_gamma   90.00
#
_symmetry.space_group_name_H-M   'P 1'
#
loop_
_entity.id
_entity.type
_entity.pdbx_description
1 polymer ?
#
loop_
_entity_poly.entity_id
_entity_poly.type
_entity_poly.pdbx_seq_one_letter_code
_entity_poly.pdbx_strand_id
1 'polypeptide(L)'
;MWLDKKVAEYYCQLKLLKQAGKIKDYRLQPRYELQPAFKKNGKKYRAITYIADFVITNNDGTTEVVDIKGVETQVFKIKKKLFEYMYPDLNLKVVK
;
A
#
# COMPACT_ATOMS: atom_id res chain seq x y z
N MET A 1 5.91 16.77 1.88
CA MET A 1 5.00 15.61 1.95
C MET A 1 4.66 15.40 3.42
N TRP A 2 3.49 15.85 3.86
CA TRP A 2 3.09 15.73 5.27
C TRP A 2 2.53 14.33 5.50
N LEU A 3 3.30 13.48 6.19
CA LEU A 3 2.84 12.17 6.63
C LEU A 3 2.10 12.35 7.95
N ASP A 4 1.01 11.61 8.14
CA ASP A 4 0.33 11.51 9.44
C ASP A 4 1.34 11.08 10.52
N LYS A 5 1.15 11.50 11.78
CA LYS A 5 2.07 11.20 12.89
C LYS A 5 2.40 9.71 12.99
N LYS A 6 1.40 8.82 12.84
CA LYS A 6 1.62 7.37 12.88
C LYS A 6 2.45 6.87 11.70
N VAL A 7 2.22 7.44 10.52
CA VAL A 7 2.98 7.11 9.32
C VAL A 7 4.44 7.55 9.45
N ALA A 8 4.68 8.72 10.05
CA ALA A 8 6.04 9.20 10.33
C ALA A 8 6.77 8.32 11.36
N GLU A 9 6.08 7.90 12.43
CA GLU A 9 6.63 6.98 13.43
C GLU A 9 7.00 5.62 12.81
N TYR A 10 6.11 5.05 11.98
CA TYR A 10 6.36 3.80 11.28
C TYR A 10 7.52 3.92 10.29
N TYR A 11 7.63 5.04 9.57
CA TYR A 11 8.77 5.31 8.70
C TYR A 11 10.10 5.32 9.46
N CYS A 12 10.14 5.91 10.65
CA CYS A 12 11.33 5.86 11.52
C CYS A 12 11.66 4.43 11.96
N GLN A 13 10.65 3.60 12.26
CA GLN A 13 10.86 2.18 12.56
C GLN A 13 11.44 1.42 11.37
N LEU A 14 10.93 1.64 10.15
CA LEU A 14 11.47 1.01 8.94
C LEU A 14 12.93 1.39 8.69
N LYS A 15 13.34 2.63 8.96
CA LYS A 15 14.75 3.04 8.89
C LYS A 15 15.62 2.20 9.82
N LEU A 16 15.21 2.06 11.08
CA LEU A 16 15.95 1.29 12.08
C LEU A 16 16.03 -0.20 11.70
N LEU A 17 14.91 -0.78 11.22
CA LEU A 17 14.87 -2.16 10.77
C LEU A 17 15.80 -2.41 9.58
N LYS A 18 15.85 -1.48 8.61
CA LYS A 18 16.77 -1.57 7.47
C LYS A 18 18.22 -1.44 7.93
N GLN A 19 18.53 -0.49 8.81
CA GLN A 19 19.88 -0.32 9.38
C GLN A 19 20.34 -1.54 10.16
N ALA A 20 19.43 -2.21 10.89
CA ALA A 20 19.70 -3.43 11.62
C ALA A 20 19.73 -4.70 10.73
N GLY A 21 19.55 -4.57 9.40
CA GLY A 21 19.53 -5.69 8.47
C GLY A 21 18.33 -6.63 8.61
N LYS A 22 17.25 -6.19 9.29
CA LYS A 22 16.05 -7.01 9.53
C LYS A 22 15.12 -7.05 8.31
N ILE A 23 15.18 -6.03 7.46
CA ILE A 23 14.50 -5.97 6.17
C ILE A 23 15.50 -5.60 5.09
N LYS A 24 15.22 -6.02 3.85
CA LYS A 24 16.10 -5.74 2.72
C LYS A 24 15.95 -4.30 2.26
N ASP A 25 14.71 -3.86 2.04
CA ASP A 25 14.40 -2.50 1.62
C ASP A 25 12.94 -2.12 1.91
N TYR A 26 12.60 -0.85 1.72
CA TYR A 26 11.22 -0.38 1.74
C TYR A 26 11.04 0.83 0.83
N ARG A 27 9.81 1.05 0.35
CA ARG A 27 9.42 2.24 -0.45
C ARG A 27 8.17 2.88 0.13
N LEU A 28 8.05 4.19 -0.06
CA LEU A 28 6.89 4.97 0.37
C LEU A 28 5.91 5.13 -0.78
N GLN A 29 4.62 5.14 -0.44
CA GLN A 29 3.53 5.47 -1.35
C GLN A 29 3.51 4.68 -2.68
N PRO A 30 3.72 3.34 -2.66
CA PRO A 30 3.60 2.53 -3.86
C PRO A 30 2.17 2.61 -4.42
N ARG A 31 2.07 2.64 -5.76
CA ARG A 31 0.81 2.78 -6.48
C ARG A 31 0.48 1.48 -7.19
N TYR A 32 -0.73 0.98 -6.97
CA TYR A 32 -1.23 -0.26 -7.55
C TYR A 32 -2.50 0.04 -8.33
N GLU A 33 -2.52 -0.28 -9.63
CA GLU A 33 -3.73 -0.17 -10.43
C GLU A 33 -4.70 -1.29 -10.06
N LEU A 34 -5.91 -0.93 -9.62
CA LEU A 34 -6.97 -1.89 -9.29
C LEU A 34 -7.93 -2.10 -10.46
N GLN A 35 -8.09 -1.07 -11.28
CA GLN A 35 -8.92 -1.10 -12.46
C GLN A 35 -8.32 -0.16 -13.51
N PRO A 36 -8.01 -0.65 -14.72
CA PRO A 36 -7.53 0.19 -15.81
C PRO A 36 -8.53 1.30 -16.17
N ALA A 37 -8.01 2.41 -16.70
CA ALA A 37 -8.86 3.42 -17.30
C ALA A 37 -9.60 2.82 -18.52
N PHE A 38 -10.87 3.18 -18.70
CA PHE A 38 -11.67 2.66 -19.80
C PHE A 38 -12.59 3.73 -20.39
N LYS A 39 -13.13 3.46 -21.58
CA LYS A 39 -14.14 4.31 -22.22
C LYS A 39 -15.45 3.55 -22.33
N LYS A 40 -16.56 4.21 -22.02
CA LYS A 40 -17.91 3.64 -22.19
C LYS A 40 -18.86 4.77 -22.57
N ASN A 41 -19.68 4.56 -23.61
CA ASN A 41 -20.67 5.54 -24.09
C ASN A 41 -20.07 6.93 -24.36
N GLY A 42 -18.92 6.99 -25.05
CA GLY A 42 -18.22 8.24 -25.36
C GLY A 42 -17.52 8.90 -24.15
N LYS A 43 -17.74 8.44 -22.92
CA LYS A 43 -17.13 8.98 -21.70
C LYS A 43 -15.86 8.20 -21.32
N LYS A 44 -14.81 8.94 -20.93
CA LYS A 44 -13.57 8.38 -20.35
C LYS A 44 -13.71 8.25 -18.83
N TYR A 45 -13.35 7.10 -18.29
CA TYR A 45 -13.29 6.80 -16.85
C TYR A 45 -11.82 6.64 -16.45
N ARG A 46 -11.40 7.31 -15.37
CA ARG A 46 -10.03 7.21 -14.86
C ARG A 46 -9.81 5.86 -14.20
N ALA A 47 -8.56 5.40 -14.21
CA ALA A 47 -8.16 4.21 -13.48
C ALA A 47 -8.45 4.35 -11.98
N ILE A 48 -8.76 3.24 -11.32
CA ILE A 48 -8.80 3.17 -9.87
C ILE A 48 -7.42 2.72 -9.41
N THR A 49 -6.78 3.53 -8.57
CA THR A 49 -5.49 3.21 -7.97
C THR A 49 -5.64 3.05 -6.45
N TYR A 50 -4.98 2.03 -5.92
CA TYR A 50 -4.67 1.89 -4.50
C TYR A 50 -3.28 2.45 -4.23
N ILE A 51 -3.16 3.34 -3.25
CA ILE A 51 -1.89 3.91 -2.83
C ILE A 51 -1.71 3.50 -1.38
N ALA A 52 -0.78 2.59 -1.12
CA ALA A 52 -0.44 2.17 0.24
C ALA A 52 0.51 3.18 0.89
N ASP A 53 0.75 3.11 2.19
CA ASP A 53 1.74 3.97 2.84
C ASP A 53 3.16 3.46 2.57
N PHE A 54 3.36 2.14 2.64
CA PHE A 54 4.64 1.51 2.44
C PHE A 54 4.55 0.19 1.66
N VAL A 55 5.67 -0.19 1.07
CA VAL A 55 5.96 -1.57 0.68
C VAL A 55 7.31 -1.96 1.24
N ILE A 56 7.40 -3.14 1.85
CA ILE A 56 8.58 -3.70 2.48
C ILE A 56 9.03 -4.90 1.66
N THR A 57 10.33 -4.96 1.35
CA THR A 57 10.96 -6.16 0.81
C THR A 57 11.70 -6.85 1.95
N ASN A 58 11.26 -8.05 2.29
CA ASN A 58 11.87 -8.87 3.32
C ASN A 58 13.15 -9.55 2.80
N ASN A 59 13.97 -10.06 3.73
CA ASN A 59 15.23 -10.72 3.37
C ASN A 59 15.03 -12.06 2.66
N ASP A 60 13.88 -12.71 2.86
CA ASP A 60 13.47 -13.93 2.17
C ASP A 60 12.92 -13.68 0.75
N GLY A 61 12.87 -12.41 0.31
CA GLY A 61 12.35 -12.00 -1.00
C GLY A 61 10.83 -11.75 -1.03
N THR A 62 10.11 -12.01 0.06
CA THR A 62 8.68 -11.69 0.14
C THR A 62 8.45 -10.18 0.20
N THR A 63 7.25 -9.76 -0.19
CA THR A 63 6.86 -8.34 -0.20
C THR A 63 5.60 -8.14 0.63
N GLU A 64 5.67 -7.20 1.58
CA GLU A 64 4.54 -6.77 2.40
C GLU A 64 4.12 -5.36 2.00
N VAL A 65 2.83 -5.18 1.69
CA VAL A 65 2.23 -3.86 1.47
C VAL A 65 1.61 -3.42 2.79
N VAL A 66 2.00 -2.24 3.29
CA VAL A 66 1.55 -1.76 4.60
C VAL A 66 0.75 -0.48 4.45
N ASP A 67 -0.39 -0.45 5.12
CA ASP A 67 -1.30 0.69 5.16
C ASP A 67 -1.69 0.99 6.62
N ILE A 68 -1.49 2.23 7.05
CA ILE A 68 -1.74 2.68 8.42
C ILE A 68 -3.10 3.36 8.46
N LYS A 69 -4.03 2.77 9.22
CA LYS A 69 -5.43 3.23 9.31
C LYS A 69 -5.90 3.26 10.76
N GLY A 70 -6.32 4.44 11.21
CA GLY A 70 -7.12 4.54 12.44
C GLY A 70 -8.53 3.94 12.28
N VAL A 71 -9.20 4.24 11.15
CA VAL A 71 -10.56 3.76 10.84
C VAL A 71 -10.64 3.29 9.39
N GLU A 72 -11.21 2.11 9.18
CA GLU A 72 -11.46 1.56 7.85
C GLU A 72 -12.78 2.08 7.28
N THR A 73 -12.70 2.99 6.30
CA THR A 73 -13.86 3.51 5.57
C THR A 73 -14.44 2.47 4.61
N GLN A 74 -15.71 2.64 4.21
CA GLN A 74 -16.33 1.76 3.19
C GLN A 74 -15.54 1.76 1.86
N VAL A 75 -15.05 2.93 1.45
CA VAL A 75 -14.19 3.08 0.26
C VAL A 75 -12.90 2.28 0.40
N PHE A 76 -12.26 2.34 1.56
CA PHE A 76 -11.07 1.54 1.84
C PHE A 76 -11.37 0.05 1.74
N LYS A 77 -12.46 -0.43 2.34
CA LYS A 77 -12.85 -1.85 2.30
C LYS A 77 -13.07 -2.36 0.88
N ILE A 78 -13.71 -1.55 0.02
CA ILE A 78 -13.89 -1.89 -1.41
C ILE A 78 -12.54 -1.95 -2.12
N LYS A 79 -11.68 -0.94 -1.94
CA LYS A 79 -10.35 -0.91 -2.56
C LYS A 79 -9.46 -2.05 -2.07
N LYS A 80 -9.50 -2.38 -0.78
CA LYS A 80 -8.83 -3.53 -0.18
C LYS A 80 -9.30 -4.81 -0.88
N LYS A 81 -10.61 -5.06 -0.96
CA LYS A 81 -11.14 -6.24 -1.65
C LYS A 81 -10.67 -6.35 -3.11
N LEU A 82 -10.65 -5.23 -3.84
CA LEU A 82 -10.13 -5.18 -5.20
C LEU A 82 -8.62 -5.42 -5.26
N PHE A 83 -7.86 -4.91 -4.30
CA PHE A 83 -6.42 -5.14 -4.19
C PHE A 83 -6.10 -6.62 -4.00
N GLU A 84 -6.74 -7.28 -3.02
CA GLU A 84 -6.55 -8.71 -2.76
C GLU A 84 -6.86 -9.56 -4.00
N TYR A 85 -7.87 -9.16 -4.79
CA TYR A 85 -8.21 -9.86 -6.03
C TYR A 85 -7.19 -9.65 -7.14
N MET A 86 -6.71 -8.41 -7.33
CA MET A 86 -5.80 -8.06 -8.43
C MET A 86 -4.34 -8.44 -8.15
N TYR A 87 -3.94 -8.52 -6.89
CA TYR A 87 -2.57 -8.79 -6.45
C TYR A 87 -2.54 -9.94 -5.44
N PRO A 88 -2.90 -11.18 -5.83
CA PRO A 88 -3.01 -12.32 -4.91
C PRO A 88 -1.66 -12.71 -4.27
N ASP A 89 -0.54 -12.34 -4.90
CA ASP A 89 0.80 -12.64 -4.40
C ASP A 89 1.33 -11.59 -3.41
N LEU A 90 0.60 -10.48 -3.20
CA LEU A 90 1.00 -9.42 -2.28
C LEU A 90 0.20 -9.49 -0.98
N ASN A 91 0.90 -9.46 0.16
CA ASN A 91 0.26 -9.45 1.46
C ASN A 91 -0.02 -8.00 1.91
N LEU A 92 -1.29 -7.62 2.04
CA LEU A 92 -1.70 -6.32 2.56
C LEU A 92 -1.90 -6.35 4.08
N LYS A 93 -1.01 -5.67 4.80
CA LYS A 93 -1.05 -5.49 6.25
C LYS A 93 -1.63 -4.14 6.63
N VAL A 94 -2.75 -4.16 7.35
CA VAL A 94 -3.39 -2.95 7.90
C VAL A 94 -2.95 -2.76 9.35
N VAL A 95 -2.23 -1.66 9.62
CA VAL A 95 -1.74 -1.29 10.96
C VAL A 95 -2.67 -0.24 11.56
N LYS A 96 -3.10 -0.43 12.81
CA LYS A 96 -4.03 0.47 13.50
C LYS A 96 -3.34 1.55 14.32
#